data_AF-A0A973G339-F1
#
_entry.id   AF-A0A973G339-F1
#
_cell.length_a   1.000
_cell.length_b   1.000
_cell.length_c   1.000
_cell.angle_alpha   90.00
_cell.angle_beta   90.00
_cell.angle_gamma   90.00
#
_symmetry.space_group_name_H-M   'P 1'
#
loop_
_entity.id
_entity.type
_entity.pdbx_description
1 polymer ?
#
loop_
_entity_poly.entity_id
_entity_poly.type
_entity_poly.pdbx_seq_one_letter_code
_entity_poly.pdbx_strand_id
1 'polypeptide(L)'
;MHNPPENISCPEPTTASTATEKTFVKGSLFPIEVGMKTLSLSRTYSCGKHEFSSFPLYDTGGPFSDPSFRVDPEKGIPAIRDGWTFPERVTEPSTVNVSRDRFSSRAPKKTSKGRGLTQMY
;
A
#
# COMPACT_ATOMS: atom_id res chain seq x y z
N MET A 1 -24.11 -17.79 -35.58
CA MET A 1 -24.05 -17.42 -34.15
C MET A 1 -22.97 -16.37 -34.01
N HIS A 2 -23.36 -15.10 -33.86
CA HIS A 2 -22.43 -13.98 -33.70
C HIS A 2 -22.42 -13.66 -32.20
N ASN A 3 -21.31 -13.94 -31.50
CA ASN A 3 -21.19 -13.50 -30.11
C ASN A 3 -21.03 -11.98 -30.09
N PRO A 4 -21.75 -11.26 -29.21
CA PRO A 4 -21.55 -9.83 -29.06
C PRO A 4 -20.14 -9.54 -28.54
N PRO A 5 -19.53 -8.40 -28.91
CA PRO A 5 -18.22 -8.03 -28.40
C PRO A 5 -18.29 -7.88 -26.88
N GLU A 6 -17.39 -8.56 -26.17
CA GLU A 6 -17.25 -8.39 -24.73
C GLU A 6 -16.88 -6.94 -24.46
N ASN A 7 -17.72 -6.24 -23.70
CA ASN A 7 -17.43 -4.89 -23.23
C ASN A 7 -16.33 -4.97 -22.18
N ILE A 8 -15.06 -4.84 -22.61
CA ILE A 8 -13.87 -4.75 -21.73
C ILE A 8 -13.77 -3.34 -21.10
N SER A 9 -14.90 -2.72 -20.76
CA SER A 9 -14.89 -1.53 -19.91
C SER A 9 -14.71 -2.01 -18.48
N CYS A 10 -13.63 -1.56 -17.84
CA CYS A 10 -13.52 -1.65 -16.38
C CYS A 10 -14.85 -1.16 -15.79
N PRO A 11 -15.49 -1.92 -14.88
CA PRO A 11 -16.70 -1.42 -14.24
C PRO A 11 -16.34 -0.09 -13.57
N GLU A 12 -17.11 0.95 -13.90
CA GLU A 12 -17.06 2.22 -13.19
C GLU A 12 -17.05 1.92 -11.69
N PRO A 13 -16.19 2.58 -10.89
CA PRO A 13 -16.08 2.31 -9.48
C PRO A 13 -17.46 2.45 -8.86
N THR A 14 -18.05 1.30 -8.55
CA THR A 14 -19.40 1.24 -7.99
C THR A 14 -19.34 2.07 -6.73
N THR A 15 -20.16 3.11 -6.73
CA THR A 15 -20.32 4.13 -5.70
C THR A 15 -19.97 3.57 -4.34
N ALA A 16 -18.98 4.20 -3.68
CA ALA A 16 -18.45 3.83 -2.38
C ALA A 16 -19.47 3.05 -1.53
N SER A 17 -19.18 1.78 -1.26
CA SER A 17 -19.86 1.06 -0.19
C SER A 17 -19.72 1.91 1.06
N THR A 18 -20.79 2.60 1.46
CA THR A 18 -20.83 3.48 2.63
C THR A 18 -20.49 2.74 3.92
N ALA A 19 -20.48 1.41 3.88
CA ALA A 19 -20.13 0.56 4.99
C ALA A 19 -18.61 0.33 5.14
N THR A 20 -17.76 0.70 4.17
CA THR A 20 -16.31 0.48 4.27
C THR A 20 -15.51 1.77 4.25
N GLU A 21 -14.54 1.89 5.13
CA GLU A 21 -13.64 3.04 5.21
C GLU A 21 -12.17 2.61 5.30
N LYS A 22 -11.27 3.49 4.84
CA LYS A 22 -9.82 3.32 5.02
C LYS A 22 -9.49 3.58 6.50
N THR A 23 -8.83 2.62 7.14
CA THR A 23 -8.32 2.77 8.51
C THR A 23 -6.84 2.42 8.56
N PHE A 24 -6.20 2.74 9.68
CA PHE A 24 -4.77 2.54 9.86
C PHE A 24 -4.48 1.91 11.22
N VAL A 25 -3.57 0.94 11.24
CA VAL A 25 -3.03 0.35 12.47
C VAL A 25 -1.59 0.78 12.63
N LYS A 26 -1.26 1.37 13.78
CA LYS A 26 0.09 1.85 14.07
C LYS A 26 1.05 0.68 14.34
N GLY A 27 2.16 0.65 13.61
CA GLY A 27 3.26 -0.27 13.85
C GLY A 27 4.11 0.15 15.06
N SER A 28 4.78 -0.83 15.67
CA SER A 28 5.66 -0.61 16.83
C SER A 28 7.16 -0.58 16.49
N LEU A 29 7.59 -1.28 15.44
CA LEU A 29 9.01 -1.43 15.08
C LEU A 29 9.55 -0.25 14.24
N PHE A 30 8.73 0.27 13.33
CA PHE A 30 9.06 1.41 12.46
C PHE A 30 7.92 2.42 12.53
N PRO A 31 8.15 3.70 12.15
CA PRO A 31 7.09 4.70 12.04
C PRO A 31 6.23 4.40 10.79
N ILE A 32 5.43 3.33 10.87
CA ILE A 32 4.54 2.87 9.80
C ILE A 32 3.10 2.80 10.30
N GLU A 33 2.19 3.19 9.42
CA GLU A 33 0.76 2.99 9.56
C GLU A 33 0.32 1.96 8.51
N VAL A 34 -0.16 0.81 8.97
CA VAL A 34 -0.62 -0.27 8.09
C VAL A 34 -2.06 0.02 7.69
N GLY A 35 -2.25 0.36 6.42
CA GLY A 35 -3.56 0.64 5.85
C GLY A 35 -4.43 -0.62 5.80
N MET A 36 -5.64 -0.51 6.36
CA MET A 36 -6.67 -1.53 6.40
C MET A 36 -7.96 -0.95 5.80
N LYS A 37 -8.94 -1.82 5.56
CA LYS A 37 -10.32 -1.40 5.26
C LYS A 37 -11.23 -1.89 6.38
N THR A 38 -11.87 -0.99 7.11
CA THR A 38 -12.83 -1.37 8.14
C THR A 38 -14.22 -1.48 7.51
N LEU A 39 -14.87 -2.62 7.70
CA LEU A 39 -16.28 -2.84 7.35
C LEU A 39 -17.13 -2.62 8.61
N SER A 40 -18.02 -1.64 8.56
CA SER A 40 -19.04 -1.39 9.57
C SER A 40 -20.23 -2.34 9.39
N LEU A 41 -20.68 -2.96 10.47
CA LEU A 41 -21.82 -3.87 10.47
C LEU A 41 -23.11 -3.12 10.82
N SER A 42 -24.25 -3.64 10.38
CA SER A 42 -25.57 -3.04 10.66
C SER A 42 -25.99 -3.13 12.14
N ARG A 43 -25.35 -4.01 12.92
CA ARG A 43 -25.58 -4.19 14.37
C ARG A 43 -24.34 -4.79 15.03
N THR A 44 -24.32 -4.77 16.36
CA THR A 44 -23.33 -5.50 17.16
C THR A 44 -23.60 -6.99 17.15
N TYR A 45 -22.54 -7.79 17.03
CA TYR A 45 -22.56 -9.24 17.14
C TYR A 45 -21.69 -9.66 18.32
N SER A 46 -22.05 -10.78 18.96
CA SER A 46 -21.29 -11.34 20.07
C SER A 46 -20.80 -12.74 19.69
N CYS A 47 -19.50 -12.99 19.89
CA CYS A 47 -18.86 -14.31 19.77
C CYS A 47 -18.17 -14.64 21.09
N GLY A 48 -18.75 -15.54 21.86
CA GLY A 48 -18.31 -15.81 23.24
C GLY A 48 -18.44 -14.57 24.11
N LYS A 49 -17.31 -14.09 24.65
CA LYS A 49 -17.24 -12.85 25.47
C LYS A 49 -16.88 -11.59 24.67
N HIS A 50 -16.72 -11.70 23.36
CA HIS A 50 -16.29 -10.60 22.51
C HIS A 50 -17.48 -10.06 21.73
N GLU A 51 -17.70 -8.75 21.83
CA GLU A 51 -18.64 -8.01 21.00
C GLU A 51 -17.91 -7.23 19.93
N PHE A 52 -18.48 -7.17 18.73
CA PHE A 52 -17.91 -6.40 17.62
C PHE A 52 -19.04 -5.83 16.74
N SER A 53 -18.81 -4.63 16.24
CA SER A 53 -19.70 -3.92 15.30
C SER A 53 -18.98 -3.59 13.98
N SER A 54 -17.73 -4.04 13.82
CA SER A 54 -16.93 -3.82 12.62
C SER A 54 -15.88 -4.93 12.43
N PHE A 55 -15.44 -5.13 11.19
CA PHE A 55 -14.34 -6.04 10.85
C PHE A 55 -13.22 -5.34 10.06
N PRO A 56 -11.94 -5.55 10.42
CA PRO A 56 -10.84 -5.16 9.57
C PRO A 56 -10.69 -6.14 8.40
N LEU A 57 -10.53 -5.60 7.20
CA LEU A 57 -10.27 -6.32 5.97
C LEU A 57 -8.90 -5.91 5.42
N TYR A 58 -8.24 -6.84 4.73
CA TYR A 58 -7.01 -6.55 4.02
C TYR A 58 -7.28 -5.56 2.89
N ASP A 59 -6.46 -4.50 2.78
CA ASP A 59 -6.64 -3.45 1.78
C ASP A 59 -5.40 -3.29 0.90
N THR A 60 -5.52 -3.69 -0.37
CA THR A 60 -4.48 -3.50 -1.40
C THR A 60 -4.61 -2.19 -2.15
N GLY A 61 -5.61 -1.35 -1.85
CA GLY A 61 -5.82 -0.07 -2.53
C GLY A 61 -4.71 0.96 -2.27
N GLY A 62 -3.93 0.78 -1.20
CA GLY A 62 -2.82 1.67 -0.87
C GLY A 62 -3.30 3.11 -0.59
N PRO A 63 -2.51 4.14 -0.93
CA PRO A 63 -2.92 5.54 -0.81
C PRO A 63 -4.11 5.92 -1.69
N PHE A 64 -4.39 5.17 -2.76
CA PHE A 64 -5.48 5.49 -3.70
C PHE A 64 -6.87 5.21 -3.12
N SER A 65 -6.98 4.38 -2.09
CA SER A 65 -8.23 4.15 -1.35
C SER A 65 -8.45 5.12 -0.19
N ASP A 66 -7.47 5.99 0.10
CA ASP A 66 -7.55 6.98 1.17
C ASP A 66 -8.09 8.32 0.61
N PRO A 67 -9.29 8.77 1.04
CA PRO A 67 -9.88 10.02 0.54
C PRO A 67 -9.09 11.28 0.96
N SER A 68 -8.23 11.18 1.98
CA SER A 68 -7.35 12.26 2.41
C SER A 68 -6.10 12.39 1.52
N PHE A 69 -5.72 11.34 0.82
CA PHE A 69 -4.56 11.36 -0.08
C PHE A 69 -4.88 12.14 -1.35
N ARG A 70 -3.96 13.03 -1.75
CA ARG A 70 -4.05 13.78 -3.01
C ARG A 70 -3.03 13.19 -3.98
N VAL A 71 -3.54 12.57 -5.04
CA VAL A 71 -2.71 11.94 -6.06
C VAL A 71 -2.05 13.01 -6.92
N ASP A 72 -0.73 12.94 -7.03
CA ASP A 72 0.07 13.73 -7.97
C ASP A 72 0.98 12.75 -8.75
N PRO A 73 0.60 12.37 -9.98
CA PRO A 73 1.36 11.40 -10.77
C PRO A 73 2.81 11.81 -11.04
N GLU A 74 3.10 13.12 -11.14
CA GLU A 74 4.45 13.64 -11.40
C GLU A 74 5.35 13.50 -10.17
N LYS A 75 4.77 13.54 -8.95
CA LYS A 75 5.51 13.29 -7.70
C LYS A 75 5.62 11.82 -7.34
N GLY A 76 4.68 10.99 -7.83
CA GLY A 76 4.54 9.60 -7.41
C GLY A 76 4.02 9.46 -5.97
N ILE A 77 4.09 8.24 -5.43
CA ILE A 77 3.61 7.93 -4.07
C ILE A 77 4.68 8.25 -2.99
N PRO A 78 4.26 8.58 -1.76
CA PRO A 78 5.19 8.76 -0.64
C PRO A 78 6.00 7.49 -0.37
N ALA A 79 7.32 7.62 -0.26
CA ALA A 79 8.18 6.49 0.11
C ALA A 79 8.37 6.39 1.61
N ILE A 80 7.31 5.95 2.29
CA ILE A 80 7.24 5.79 3.74
C ILE A 80 8.29 4.83 4.32
N ARG A 81 8.99 4.05 3.48
CA ARG A 81 10.00 3.07 3.88
C ARG A 81 11.44 3.58 3.77
N ASP A 82 11.66 4.78 3.22
CA ASP A 82 13.02 5.30 3.04
C ASP A 82 13.74 5.50 4.37
N GLY A 83 13.01 5.86 5.43
CA GLY A 83 13.57 6.05 6.78
C GLY A 83 13.82 4.77 7.58
N TRP A 84 13.68 3.59 6.97
CA TRP A 84 13.93 2.33 7.65
C TRP A 84 15.44 2.08 7.73
N THR A 85 15.98 2.06 8.94
CA THR A 85 17.44 2.03 9.19
C THR A 85 18.10 0.68 8.89
N PHE A 86 17.36 -0.43 8.90
CA PHE A 86 17.89 -1.76 8.61
C PHE A 86 18.49 -1.87 7.20
N PRO A 87 17.73 -1.60 6.10
CA PRO A 87 18.27 -1.66 4.75
C PRO A 87 19.39 -0.64 4.52
N GLU A 88 19.39 0.52 5.18
CA GLU A 88 20.44 1.52 5.02
C GLU A 88 21.83 1.03 5.46
N ARG A 89 21.91 0.16 6.48
CA ARG A 89 23.21 -0.34 6.98
C ARG A 89 23.92 -1.29 6.03
N VAL A 90 23.19 -1.88 5.08
CA VAL A 90 23.68 -2.93 4.17
C VAL A 90 23.51 -2.57 2.70
N THR A 91 23.09 -1.33 2.39
CA THR A 91 22.91 -0.86 1.01
C THR A 91 23.80 0.32 0.67
N GLU A 92 24.13 0.40 -0.61
CA GLU A 92 24.90 1.49 -1.22
C GLU A 92 24.21 1.95 -2.52
N PRO A 93 24.41 3.20 -2.97
CA PRO A 93 23.91 3.64 -4.26
C PRO A 93 24.40 2.74 -5.41
N SER A 94 23.51 2.43 -6.34
CA SER A 94 23.88 1.72 -7.56
C SER A 94 24.67 2.64 -8.48
N THR A 95 25.75 2.10 -9.06
CA THR A 95 26.60 2.79 -10.04
C THR A 95 26.10 2.64 -11.48
N VAL A 96 24.99 1.93 -11.68
CA VAL A 96 24.39 1.76 -13.00
C VAL A 96 23.86 3.10 -13.48
N ASN A 97 24.32 3.55 -14.65
CA ASN A 97 23.76 4.69 -15.37
C ASN A 97 22.38 4.30 -15.89
N VAL A 98 21.38 4.37 -15.02
CA VAL A 98 19.99 4.36 -15.46
C VAL A 98 19.78 5.70 -16.14
N SER A 99 19.31 5.70 -17.40
CA SER A 99 18.77 6.93 -18.00
C SER A 99 17.80 7.49 -16.98
N ARG A 100 18.14 8.63 -16.37
CA ARG A 100 17.24 9.29 -15.42
C ARG A 100 16.05 9.75 -16.22
N ASP A 101 15.08 8.85 -16.39
CA ASP A 101 13.77 9.21 -16.88
C ASP A 101 13.27 10.34 -15.98
N ARG A 102 12.54 11.27 -16.59
CA ARG A 102 12.11 12.53 -15.99
C ARG A 102 11.23 12.38 -14.74
N PHE A 103 10.89 11.15 -14.37
CA PHE A 103 9.88 10.79 -13.38
C PHE A 103 10.42 10.49 -11.96
N SER A 104 11.74 10.36 -11.75
CA SER A 104 12.23 10.13 -10.38
C SER A 104 13.59 10.72 -10.06
N SER A 105 13.64 11.51 -8.98
CA SER A 105 14.86 11.99 -8.35
C SER A 105 15.54 10.95 -7.44
N ARG A 106 14.96 9.75 -7.31
CA ARG A 106 15.42 8.71 -6.38
C ARG A 106 16.62 7.97 -6.94
N ALA A 107 17.62 7.73 -6.08
CA ALA A 107 18.79 6.93 -6.43
C ALA A 107 18.49 5.43 -6.20
N PRO A 108 18.67 4.56 -7.21
CA PRO A 108 18.59 3.12 -7.00
C PRO A 108 19.67 2.67 -6.02
N LYS A 109 19.33 1.76 -5.09
CA LYS A 109 20.24 1.16 -4.11
C LYS A 109 20.50 -0.31 -4.45
N LYS A 110 21.67 -0.82 -4.07
CA LYS A 110 22.07 -2.24 -4.15
C LYS A 110 22.67 -2.68 -2.81
N THR A 111 22.76 -3.98 -2.57
CA THR A 111 23.46 -4.49 -1.38
C THR A 111 24.97 -4.21 -1.45
N SER A 112 25.59 -3.94 -0.32
CA SER A 112 27.05 -3.90 -0.20
C SER A 112 27.64 -5.29 -0.44
N LYS A 113 28.86 -5.35 -0.98
CA LYS A 113 29.52 -6.61 -1.35
C LYS A 113 29.58 -7.57 -0.15
N GLY A 114 29.07 -8.80 -0.33
CA GLY A 114 29.10 -9.85 0.68
C GLY A 114 28.05 -9.73 1.80
N ARG A 115 27.06 -8.83 1.67
CA ARG A 115 25.94 -8.71 2.61
C ARG A 115 24.65 -9.30 2.04
N GLY A 116 23.91 -10.04 2.88
CA GLY A 116 22.52 -10.40 2.63
C GLY A 116 21.59 -9.20 2.91
N LEU A 117 20.52 -9.08 2.13
CA LEU A 117 19.52 -8.01 2.27
C LEU A 117 18.07 -8.53 2.24
N THR A 118 17.83 -9.72 1.67
CA THR A 118 16.47 -10.25 1.57
C THR A 118 15.91 -10.55 2.97
N GLN A 119 14.60 -10.69 3.08
CA GLN A 119 13.94 -10.99 4.36
C GLN A 119 14.37 -12.34 4.99
N MET A 120 15.08 -13.18 4.22
CA MET A 120 15.54 -14.49 4.67
C MET A 120 16.94 -14.46 5.32
N TYR A 121 17.66 -13.33 5.25
CA TYR A 121 18.98 -13.13 5.87
C TYR A 121 18.86 -12.34 7.17
#